data_AF-A0A967XAV4-F1
#
_entry.id   AF-A0A967XAV4-F1
#
_cell.length_a   1.000
_cell.length_b   1.000
_cell.length_c   1.000
_cell.angle_alpha   90.00
_cell.angle_beta   90.00
_cell.angle_gamma   90.00
#
_symmetry.space_group_name_H-M   'P 1'
#
loop_
_entity.id
_entity.type
_entity.pdbx_description
1 polymer ?
#
loop_
_entity_poly.entity_id
_entity_poly.type
_entity_poly.pdbx_seq_one_letter_code
_entity_poly.pdbx_strand_id
1 'polypeptide(L)' 'GVLANNRPTVLIRGETGTGKEVIARAIHYNSPYAREPFVAVNCTALSESLLESELFGHVRGAFTGAVGTHRGYFEL' A
#
# COMPACT_ATOMS: atom_id res chain seq x y z
N GLY A 1 -15.49 -1.78 -15.63
CA GLY A 1 -14.88 -3.01 -16.20
C GLY A 1 -14.80 -4.09 -15.14
N VAL A 2 -14.63 -5.36 -15.53
CA VAL A 2 -14.72 -6.53 -14.62
C VAL A 2 -13.82 -6.40 -13.38
N LEU A 3 -12.63 -5.81 -13.53
CA LEU A 3 -11.66 -5.61 -12.43
C LEU A 3 -12.16 -4.64 -11.36
N ALA A 4 -12.87 -3.58 -11.74
CA ALA A 4 -13.29 -2.55 -10.80
C ALA A 4 -14.58 -2.93 -10.06
N ASN A 5 -15.44 -3.76 -10.67
CA ASN A 5 -16.72 -4.16 -10.08
C ASN A 5 -16.61 -5.33 -9.09
N ASN A 6 -15.40 -5.83 -8.82
CA ASN A 6 -15.18 -7.00 -7.96
C ASN A 6 -13.95 -6.79 -7.06
N ARG A 7 -13.62 -7.73 -6.16
CA ARG A 7 -12.45 -7.64 -5.25
C ARG A 7 -11.29 -8.63 -5.55
N PRO A 8 -10.79 -8.76 -6.80
CA PRO A 8 -9.59 -9.56 -7.04
C PRO A 8 -8.32 -8.78 -6.69
N THR A 9 -7.26 -9.49 -6.28
CA THR A 9 -5.90 -8.92 -6.26
C THR A 9 -5.40 -8.76 -7.70
N VAL A 10 -4.88 -7.57 -8.04
CA VAL A 10 -4.44 -7.24 -9.40
C VAL A 10 -2.92 -7.04 -9.44
N LEU A 11 -2.26 -7.68 -10.41
CA LEU A 11 -0.84 -7.48 -10.70
C LEU A 11 -0.67 -6.61 -11.95
N ILE A 12 -0.11 -5.41 -11.79
CA ILE A 12 0.19 -4.50 -12.91
C ILE A 12 1.68 -4.67 -13.28
N ARG A 13 1.95 -5.09 -14.52
CA ARG A 13 3.31 -5.25 -15.05
C ARG A 13 3.64 -4.15 -16.05
N GLY A 14 4.91 -3.77 -16.09
CA GLY A 14 5.44 -2.74 -16.99
C GLY A 14 6.77 -2.20 -16.49
N GLU A 15 7.49 -1.52 -17.36
CA GLU A 15 8.80 -0.93 -17.06
C GLU A 15 8.71 0.18 -15.99
N THR A 16 9.83 0.50 -15.35
CA THR A 16 9.92 1.62 -14.41
C THR A 16 9.58 2.93 -15.12
N GLY A 17 8.77 3.79 -14.48
CA GLY A 17 8.37 5.07 -15.06
C GLY A 17 7.14 5.05 -15.98
N THR A 18 6.53 3.89 -16.24
CA THR A 18 5.34 3.76 -17.11
C THR A 18 4.01 4.16 -16.46
N GLY A 19 4.02 4.73 -15.26
CA GLY A 19 2.80 5.22 -14.59
C GLY A 19 1.90 4.14 -14.00
N LYS A 20 2.46 3.00 -13.56
CA LYS A 20 1.71 1.88 -12.95
C LYS A 20 0.80 2.32 -11.79
N GLU A 21 1.21 3.32 -11.00
CA GLU A 21 0.41 3.88 -9.93
C GLU A 21 -0.86 4.58 -10.44
N VAL A 22 -0.77 5.30 -11.56
CA VAL A 22 -1.94 5.97 -12.18
C VAL A 22 -2.97 4.93 -12.61
N ILE A 23 -2.52 3.79 -13.15
CA ILE A 23 -3.40 2.67 -13.50
C ILE A 23 -4.08 2.10 -12.25
N ALA A 24 -3.33 1.87 -11.17
CA ALA A 24 -3.90 1.38 -9.91
C ALA A 24 -4.96 2.34 -9.33
N ARG A 25 -4.68 3.65 -9.32
CA ARG A 25 -5.65 4.69 -8.90
C ARG A 25 -6.89 4.71 -9.78
N ALA A 26 -6.72 4.56 -11.10
CA ALA A 26 -7.84 4.48 -12.03
C ALA A 26 -8.73 3.25 -11.75
N ILE A 27 -8.13 2.09 -11.45
CA ILE A 27 -8.90 0.89 -11.06
C ILE A 27 -9.69 1.16 -9.77
N HIS A 28 -9.05 1.74 -8.75
CA HIS A 28 -9.70 2.08 -7.47
C HIS A 28 -10.87 3.03 -7.65
N TYR A 29 -10.68 4.15 -8.37
CA TYR A 29 -11.72 5.16 -8.58
C TYR A 29 -12.89 4.69 -9.43
N ASN A 30 -12.71 3.65 -10.24
CA ASN A 30 -13.80 3.03 -11.00
C ASN A 30 -14.49 1.89 -10.24
N SER A 31 -14.09 1.60 -8.99
CA SER A 31 -14.65 0.53 -8.17
C SER A 31 -15.76 1.01 -7.24
N PRO A 32 -16.59 0.10 -6.67
CA PRO A 32 -17.52 0.42 -5.60
C PRO A 32 -16.86 1.04 -4.35
N TYR A 33 -15.53 0.91 -4.21
CA TYR A 33 -14.75 1.39 -3.06
C TYR A 33 -14.03 2.71 -3.36
N ALA A 34 -14.41 3.42 -4.42
CA ALA A 34 -13.75 4.67 -4.84
C ALA A 34 -13.70 5.78 -3.76
N ARG A 35 -14.60 5.71 -2.76
CA ARG A 35 -14.62 6.64 -1.61
C ARG A 35 -13.74 6.20 -0.44
N GLU A 36 -13.29 4.95 -0.44
CA GLU A 36 -12.39 4.42 0.58
C GLU A 36 -10.96 4.95 0.34
N PRO A 37 -10.14 5.02 1.40
CA PRO A 37 -8.73 5.41 1.27
C PRO A 37 -7.97 4.53 0.26
N PHE A 38 -7.10 5.17 -0.52
CA PHE A 38 -6.14 4.48 -1.39
C PHE A 38 -4.74 4.74 -0.86
N VAL A 39 -4.07 3.70 -0.36
CA VAL A 39 -2.72 3.77 0.18
C VAL A 39 -1.74 3.17 -0.84
N ALA A 40 -0.88 4.02 -1.41
CA ALA A 40 0.19 3.59 -2.30
C ALA A 40 1.48 3.38 -1.51
N VAL A 41 2.07 2.19 -1.60
CA VAL A 41 3.33 1.85 -0.92
C VAL A 41 4.40 1.56 -1.95
N ASN A 42 5.51 2.27 -1.89
CA ASN A 42 6.69 2.00 -2.73
C ASN A 42 7.71 1.17 -1.96
N CYS A 43 7.75 -0.14 -2.23
CA CYS A 43 8.66 -1.07 -1.56
C CYS A 43 10.14 -0.86 -1.89
N THR A 44 10.50 -0.11 -2.95
CA THR A 44 11.92 0.13 -3.27
C THR A 44 12.53 1.27 -2.45
N ALA A 45 11.71 2.07 -1.77
CA ALA A 45 12.16 3.22 -0.98
C ALA A 45 12.43 2.86 0.50
N LEU A 46 12.04 1.67 0.94
CA LEU A 46 12.10 1.23 2.34
C LEU A 46 13.03 0.01 2.47
N SER A 47 13.77 -0.08 3.59
CA SER A 47 14.40 -1.33 3.99
C SER A 47 13.33 -2.34 4.40
N GLU A 48 13.64 -3.63 4.33
CA GLU A 48 12.70 -4.71 4.66
C GLU A 48 12.09 -4.55 6.06
N SER A 49 12.92 -4.24 7.06
CA SER A 49 12.50 -3.98 8.44
C SER A 49 11.56 -2.78 8.58
N LEU A 50 11.76 -1.73 7.79
CA LEU A 50 10.88 -0.56 7.79
C LEU A 50 9.61 -0.85 7.02
N LEU A 51 9.68 -1.60 5.92
CA LEU A 51 8.52 -1.99 5.13
C LEU A 51 7.52 -2.79 5.98
N GLU A 52 7.98 -3.78 6.74
CA GLU A 52 7.11 -4.53 7.65
C GLU A 52 6.49 -3.62 8.72
N SER A 53 7.30 -2.74 9.33
CA SER A 53 6.84 -1.77 10.32
C SER A 53 5.79 -0.80 9.77
N GLU A 54 5.90 -0.36 8.51
CA GLU A 54 4.92 0.52 7.87
C GLU A 54 3.61 -0.24 7.53
N LEU A 55 3.71 -1.47 7.05
CA LEU A 55 2.54 -2.27 6.66
C LEU A 55 1.74 -2.73 7.88
N PHE A 56 2.41 -3.24 8.91
CA PHE A 56 1.78 -3.91 10.05
C PHE A 56 1.83 -3.08 11.34
N GLY A 57 2.69 -2.07 11.43
CA GLY A 57 2.93 -1.30 12.65
C GLY A 57 3.99 -1.94 13.54
N HIS A 58 4.31 -1.25 14.63
CA HIS A 58 5.20 -1.75 15.67
C HIS A 58 4.87 -1.11 17.02
N VAL A 59 5.24 -1.80 18.11
CA VAL A 59 5.20 -1.23 19.46
C VAL A 59 6.54 -0.61 19.83
N ARG A 60 6.50 0.35 20.76
CA ARG A 60 7.73 0.94 21.31
C ARG A 60 8.69 -0.16 21.80
N GLY A 61 9.94 -0.09 21.34
CA GLY A 61 11.00 -1.04 21.70
C GLY A 61 11.06 -2.30 20.84
N ALA A 62 10.25 -2.44 19.79
CA ALA A 62 10.29 -3.60 18.89
C ALA A 62 11.64 -3.75 18.15
N PHE A 63 12.35 -2.64 17.89
CA PHE A 63 13.70 -2.62 17.31
C PHE A 63 14.48 -1.38 17.76
N THR A 64 15.79 -1.35 17.50
CA THR A 64 16.65 -0.20 17.78
C THR A 64 16.19 1.02 16.97
N GLY A 65 15.54 1.98 17.63
CA GLY A 65 14.94 3.16 16.98
C GLY A 65 13.41 3.23 17.09
N ALA A 66 12.75 2.19 17.60
CA ALA A 66 11.30 2.18 17.88
C ALA A 66 10.97 3.00 19.13
N VAL A 67 11.04 4.34 19.03
CA VAL A 67 10.83 5.27 20.16
C VAL A 67 9.34 5.36 20.56
N GLY A 68 8.43 5.07 19.63
CA GLY A 68 6.98 5.12 19.84
C GLY A 68 6.27 3.88 19.32
N THR A 69 4.96 3.82 19.53
CA THR A 69 4.08 2.84 18.90
C THR A 69 3.52 3.43 17.62
N HIS A 70 3.53 2.66 16.54
CA HIS A 70 3.06 3.04 15.21
C HIS A 70 1.99 2.04 14.74
N ARG A 71 0.87 2.54 14.21
CA ARG A 71 -0.17 1.70 13.57
C ARG A 71 0.19 1.52 12.11
N GLY A 72 0.10 0.28 11.61
CA GLY A 72 0.42 -0.02 10.22
C GLY A 72 -0.68 0.40 9.25
N TYR A 73 -0.34 0.43 7.95
CA TYR A 73 -1.28 0.79 6.88
C TYR A 73 -2.50 -0.13 6.79
N PHE A 74 -2.42 -1.38 7.25
CA PHE A 74 -3.58 -2.27 7.29
C PHE A 74 -4.58 -1.96 8.40
N GLU A 75 -4.25 -1.08 9.35
CA GLU A 75 -5.13 -0.64 10.44
C GLU A 75 -5.71 0.78 10.25
N LEU A 76 -5.38 1.45 9.14
CA LEU A 76 -5.89 2.79 8.78
C LEU A 76 -7.26 2.72 8.09
#